data_AF-A0A937G384-F1
#
_entry.id   AF-A0A937G384-F1
#
_cell.length_a   1.000
_cell.length_b   1.000
_cell.length_c   1.000
_cell.angle_alpha   90.00
_cell.angle_beta   90.00
_cell.angle_gamma   90.00
#
_symmetry.space_group_name_H-M   'P 1'
#
loop_
_entity.id
_entity.type
_entity.pdbx_description
1 polymer ?
#
loop_
_entity_poly.entity_id
_entity_poly.type
_entity_poly.pdbx_seq_one_letter_code
_entity_poly.pdbx_strand_id
1 'polypeptide(L)'
;MKRLVSYIVLLFFNFSLCQIQLPVSDSITNYLFAKSEKGKLSIITTNGIFELNNNSWDYFEFSSSSFKQEIKKIGVEFSHKEYLSISTSNDLYLVCVGAGPVFKKDGNQFIRIDNTSLHRNQIWGSFFVYNDKIHIYGGYGFWSYKDYITLYDSNINQWDIVYNNSAYIPKGRGKSISLISPDDKLYVFGGSSISSQSAMYSVDNDDFFYFDLIKKEFVDLGKISEPLTSKQTLFSLPSIDMSCFLVESDSIIKFDFNNMRYTSFKNKNKKFNIDNKFPTFIIDESIFYISGNNGLKILEQINLNSLDQSAYSKSTFPIFSEKTDNSIENILISLFGFAFFWIILKLFLYKDHIKALLLFDDRAIYFKNNSVEISSKEKKFIKILSENNFISASQINKIITSKNYSKSHLTSIRNEFILEINSKLYDLTGRKNSVIETKHPNDNRIKAYKTDVNSFKPKTSFIKFVFEI
;
A
#
# COMPACT_ATOMS: atom_id res chain seq x y z
N MET A 1 66.82 9.05 -6.04
CA MET A 1 66.22 8.93 -7.38
C MET A 1 66.22 7.46 -7.81
N LYS A 2 65.07 6.76 -7.73
CA LYS A 2 64.73 5.44 -8.34
C LYS A 2 63.58 4.68 -7.64
N ARG A 3 62.84 5.31 -6.72
CA ARG A 3 61.66 4.67 -6.07
C ARG A 3 60.40 5.53 -5.98
N LEU A 4 60.33 6.68 -6.67
CA LEU A 4 59.15 7.57 -6.63
C LEU A 4 58.36 7.66 -7.94
N VAL A 5 58.81 7.00 -9.03
CA VAL A 5 58.18 7.13 -10.36
C VAL A 5 57.18 6.00 -10.65
N SER A 6 57.10 4.97 -9.80
CA SER A 6 56.26 3.79 -10.06
C SER A 6 54.83 3.87 -9.49
N TYR A 7 54.45 4.95 -8.81
CA TYR A 7 53.11 5.10 -8.21
C TYR A 7 52.20 6.13 -8.91
N ILE A 8 52.69 6.82 -9.95
CA ILE A 8 51.91 7.82 -10.71
C ILE A 8 51.31 7.23 -12.01
N VAL A 9 51.63 5.99 -12.37
CA VAL A 9 51.22 5.39 -13.67
C VAL A 9 50.08 4.35 -13.53
N LEU A 10 49.50 4.16 -12.33
CA LEU A 10 48.49 3.11 -12.09
C LEU A 10 47.13 3.61 -11.55
N LEU A 11 46.79 4.89 -11.79
CA LEU A 11 45.50 5.48 -11.41
C LEU A 11 44.86 6.33 -12.51
N PHE A 12 45.15 6.00 -13.77
CA PHE A 12 44.36 6.44 -14.93
C PHE A 12 43.70 5.20 -15.58
N PHE A 13 42.90 4.46 -14.82
CA PHE A 13 41.88 3.64 -15.47
C PHE A 13 40.76 4.58 -15.93
N ASN A 14 40.83 4.85 -17.24
CA ASN A 14 39.89 5.57 -18.07
C ASN A 14 38.42 5.36 -17.65
N PHE A 15 37.86 6.31 -16.90
CA PHE A 15 36.47 6.71 -17.13
C PHE A 15 36.48 7.77 -18.23
N SER A 16 36.78 7.35 -19.45
CA SER A 16 36.42 8.12 -20.63
C SER A 16 34.89 8.01 -20.74
N LEU A 17 34.17 8.92 -20.08
CA LEU A 17 32.80 9.24 -20.47
C LEU A 17 32.90 9.78 -21.90
N CYS A 18 32.82 8.88 -22.88
CA CYS A 18 32.79 9.26 -24.28
C CYS A 18 31.43 9.91 -24.51
N GLN A 19 31.37 11.22 -24.32
CA GLN A 19 30.23 12.04 -24.69
C GLN A 19 30.23 12.16 -26.21
N ILE A 20 29.23 11.56 -26.84
CA ILE A 20 29.12 11.56 -28.30
C ILE A 20 28.12 12.65 -28.67
N GLN A 21 28.59 13.70 -29.35
CA GLN A 21 27.72 14.74 -29.86
C GLN A 21 26.76 14.16 -30.92
N LEU A 22 25.52 14.63 -30.95
CA LEU A 22 24.60 14.24 -32.02
C LEU A 22 25.03 14.85 -33.38
N PRO A 23 24.84 14.13 -34.50
CA PRO A 23 25.30 14.56 -35.82
C PRO A 23 24.34 15.58 -36.49
N VAL A 24 23.35 16.07 -35.74
CA VAL A 24 22.25 16.92 -36.21
C VAL A 24 22.13 18.18 -35.35
N SER A 25 21.76 19.30 -35.96
CA SER A 25 21.64 20.59 -35.28
C SER A 25 20.40 20.68 -34.39
N ASP A 26 20.55 21.31 -33.22
CA ASP A 26 19.52 21.36 -32.17
C ASP A 26 18.35 22.32 -32.44
N SER A 27 18.39 23.12 -33.50
CA SER A 27 17.44 24.23 -33.70
C SER A 27 16.02 23.78 -34.04
N ILE A 28 15.83 22.58 -34.61
CA ILE A 28 14.51 21.95 -34.87
C ILE A 28 14.69 20.43 -34.84
N THR A 29 13.91 19.70 -34.02
CA THR A 29 13.95 18.23 -33.89
C THR A 29 13.39 17.51 -35.11
N ASN A 30 14.03 17.64 -36.27
CA ASN A 30 13.63 16.96 -37.51
C ASN A 30 14.27 15.57 -37.66
N TYR A 31 14.35 14.82 -36.57
CA TYR A 31 14.96 13.51 -36.55
C TYR A 31 14.36 12.61 -35.46
N LEU A 32 14.59 11.30 -35.61
CA LEU A 32 14.26 10.28 -34.63
C LEU A 32 15.52 9.60 -34.13
N PHE A 33 15.69 9.55 -32.82
CA PHE A 33 16.63 8.62 -32.17
C PHE A 33 16.04 7.22 -32.10
N ALA A 34 16.73 6.24 -32.70
CA ALA A 34 16.21 4.91 -32.92
C ALA A 34 17.27 3.83 -32.64
N LYS A 35 16.80 2.61 -32.37
CA LYS A 35 17.61 1.38 -32.27
C LYS A 35 17.12 0.40 -33.34
N SER A 36 18.03 -0.09 -34.19
CA SER A 36 17.70 -1.08 -35.22
C SER A 36 17.43 -2.48 -34.62
N GLU A 37 16.88 -3.37 -35.45
CA GLU A 37 16.67 -4.78 -35.16
C GLU A 37 17.97 -5.50 -34.76
N LYS A 38 19.11 -5.06 -35.30
CA LYS A 38 20.47 -5.56 -34.97
C LYS A 38 21.10 -4.90 -33.75
N GLY A 39 20.33 -4.08 -33.02
CA GLY A 39 20.81 -3.41 -31.82
C GLY A 39 21.72 -2.21 -32.05
N LYS A 40 21.71 -1.61 -33.25
CA LYS A 40 22.53 -0.45 -33.58
C LYS A 40 21.77 0.85 -33.35
N LEU A 41 22.39 1.83 -32.68
CA LEU A 41 21.81 3.15 -32.53
C LEU A 41 21.89 3.95 -33.83
N SER A 42 20.85 4.74 -34.07
CA SER A 42 20.77 5.58 -35.25
C SER A 42 20.00 6.88 -34.99
N ILE A 43 20.33 7.90 -35.78
CA ILE A 43 19.57 9.13 -35.91
C ILE A 43 18.99 9.14 -37.33
N ILE A 44 17.66 9.00 -37.42
CA ILE A 44 16.94 8.94 -38.68
C ILE A 44 16.47 10.35 -39.03
N THR A 45 16.74 10.80 -40.25
CA THR A 45 16.24 12.06 -40.81
C THR A 45 15.35 11.77 -42.02
N THR A 46 14.74 12.81 -42.60
CA THR A 46 13.98 12.64 -43.85
C THR A 46 14.85 12.40 -45.09
N ASN A 47 16.18 12.62 -45.01
CA ASN A 47 17.09 12.47 -46.15
C ASN A 47 18.03 11.26 -46.03
N GLY A 48 18.16 10.66 -44.85
CA GLY A 48 19.15 9.62 -44.59
C GLY A 48 19.20 9.21 -43.12
N ILE A 49 20.06 8.25 -42.83
CA ILE A 49 20.26 7.70 -41.48
C ILE A 49 21.73 7.90 -41.09
N PHE A 50 21.95 8.43 -39.88
CA PHE A 50 23.25 8.32 -39.22
C PHE A 50 23.24 7.08 -38.35
N GLU A 51 24.17 6.16 -38.56
CA GLU A 51 24.31 4.98 -37.72
C GLU A 51 25.56 5.11 -36.84
N LEU A 52 25.44 4.76 -35.56
CA LEU A 52 26.55 4.84 -34.62
C LEU A 52 27.49 3.63 -34.80
N ASN A 53 28.76 3.90 -35.08
CA ASN A 53 29.83 2.92 -35.23
C ASN A 53 31.07 3.43 -34.48
N ASN A 54 31.58 2.66 -33.50
CA ASN A 54 32.82 3.00 -32.77
C ASN A 54 32.88 4.45 -32.26
N ASN A 55 31.78 4.94 -31.66
CA ASN A 55 31.63 6.32 -31.16
C ASN A 55 31.64 7.43 -32.23
N SER A 56 31.57 7.09 -33.52
CA SER A 56 31.37 8.02 -34.63
C SER A 56 30.07 7.73 -35.39
N TRP A 57 29.53 8.74 -36.06
CA TRP A 57 28.32 8.63 -36.85
C TRP A 57 28.65 8.48 -38.33
N ASP A 58 28.24 7.37 -38.92
CA ASP A 58 28.32 7.15 -40.37
C ASP A 58 26.99 7.53 -41.01
N TYR A 59 27.04 8.41 -42.02
CA TYR A 59 25.84 8.88 -42.72
C TYR A 59 25.58 8.07 -43.99
N PHE A 60 24.34 7.59 -44.11
CA PHE A 60 23.82 6.90 -45.28
C PHE A 60 22.65 7.70 -45.85
N GLU A 61 22.87 8.32 -47.00
CA GLU A 61 21.82 9.06 -47.72
C GLU A 61 20.80 8.10 -48.33
N PHE A 62 19.52 8.44 -48.25
CA PHE A 62 18.46 7.64 -48.85
C PHE A 62 18.57 7.61 -50.37
N SER A 63 18.27 6.44 -50.95
CA SER A 63 18.32 6.23 -52.40
C SER A 63 17.37 7.11 -53.21
N SER A 64 16.36 7.69 -52.57
CA SER A 64 15.38 8.57 -53.22
C SER A 64 14.77 9.58 -52.25
N SER A 65 14.14 10.64 -52.79
CA SER A 65 13.38 11.62 -51.99
C SER A 65 11.94 11.18 -51.66
N SER A 66 11.55 9.95 -51.98
CA SER A 66 10.18 9.43 -51.82
C SER A 66 9.70 9.53 -50.38
N PHE A 67 10.52 9.09 -49.41
CA PHE A 67 10.20 9.16 -47.99
C PHE A 67 9.94 10.61 -47.53
N LYS A 68 10.84 11.54 -47.91
CA LYS A 68 10.67 12.97 -47.61
C LYS A 68 9.36 13.54 -48.17
N GLN A 69 8.98 13.12 -49.37
CA GLN A 69 7.71 13.53 -49.98
C GLN A 69 6.51 12.97 -49.20
N GLU A 70 6.55 11.71 -48.78
CA GLU A 70 5.48 11.11 -47.96
C GLU A 70 5.33 11.82 -46.60
N ILE A 71 6.43 12.08 -45.90
CA ILE A 71 6.40 12.85 -44.64
C ILE A 71 5.80 14.25 -44.87
N LYS A 72 6.16 14.92 -45.97
CA LYS A 72 5.58 16.22 -46.34
C LYS A 72 4.08 16.12 -46.65
N LYS A 73 3.62 15.04 -47.28
CA LYS A 73 2.19 14.79 -47.56
C LYS A 73 1.39 14.57 -46.29
N ILE A 74 1.94 13.85 -45.30
CA ILE A 74 1.29 13.68 -43.98
C ILE A 74 1.19 15.04 -43.28
N GLY A 75 2.18 15.92 -43.46
CA GLY A 75 2.09 17.32 -43.05
C GLY A 75 2.33 17.56 -41.57
N VAL A 76 3.05 16.66 -40.88
CA VAL A 76 3.48 16.82 -39.48
C VAL A 76 4.99 16.80 -39.35
N GLU A 77 5.49 17.33 -38.23
CA GLU A 77 6.92 17.34 -37.91
C GLU A 77 7.49 15.93 -37.87
N PHE A 78 8.70 15.74 -38.39
CA PHE A 78 9.40 14.46 -38.30
C PHE A 78 10.20 14.38 -37.00
N SER A 79 9.50 14.17 -35.89
CA SER A 79 10.08 14.12 -34.54
C SER A 79 9.39 13.09 -33.66
N HIS A 80 9.98 12.80 -32.49
CA HIS A 80 9.40 11.88 -31.50
C HIS A 80 8.06 12.33 -30.91
N LYS A 81 7.62 13.57 -31.20
CA LYS A 81 6.27 14.04 -30.91
C LYS A 81 5.22 13.37 -31.79
N GLU A 82 5.60 13.00 -33.01
CA GLU A 82 4.69 12.57 -34.07
C GLU A 82 4.98 11.16 -34.58
N TYR A 83 6.22 10.66 -34.42
CA TYR A 83 6.63 9.33 -34.87
C TYR A 83 7.44 8.59 -33.79
N LEU A 84 7.34 7.27 -33.79
CA LEU A 84 8.16 6.37 -32.97
C LEU A 84 8.91 5.40 -33.89
N SER A 85 10.14 5.06 -33.52
CA SER A 85 10.87 3.95 -34.12
C SER A 85 10.62 2.67 -33.35
N ILE A 86 10.21 1.59 -34.02
CA ILE A 86 9.88 0.32 -33.39
C ILE A 86 10.60 -0.79 -34.15
N SER A 87 11.43 -1.56 -33.44
CA SER A 87 12.12 -2.72 -34.00
C SER A 87 11.41 -4.01 -33.61
N THR A 88 11.24 -4.87 -34.60
CA THR A 88 10.81 -6.27 -34.46
C THR A 88 12.03 -7.18 -34.60
N SER A 89 11.83 -8.50 -34.67
CA SER A 89 12.94 -9.45 -34.86
C SER A 89 13.77 -9.16 -36.12
N ASN A 90 13.14 -8.74 -37.21
CA ASN A 90 13.78 -8.60 -38.53
C ASN A 90 13.65 -7.22 -39.17
N ASP A 91 12.71 -6.39 -38.70
CA ASP A 91 12.35 -5.15 -39.37
C ASP A 91 12.38 -3.97 -38.40
N LEU A 92 12.73 -2.79 -38.94
CA LEU A 92 12.60 -1.50 -38.29
C LEU A 92 11.44 -0.71 -38.91
N TYR A 93 10.53 -0.25 -38.06
CA TYR A 93 9.35 0.52 -38.44
C TYR A 93 9.43 1.95 -37.90
N LEU A 94 8.82 2.89 -38.63
CA LEU A 94 8.44 4.21 -38.12
C LEU A 94 6.92 4.29 -38.09
N VAL A 95 6.38 4.60 -36.92
CA VAL A 95 4.93 4.57 -36.69
C VAL A 95 4.49 5.93 -36.15
N CYS A 96 3.41 6.49 -36.68
CA CYS A 96 2.82 7.70 -36.11
C CYS A 96 2.35 7.47 -34.66
N VAL A 97 2.63 8.44 -33.79
CA VAL A 97 2.16 8.42 -32.40
C VAL A 97 0.63 8.38 -32.38
N GLY A 98 0.09 7.35 -31.73
CA GLY A 98 -1.34 7.14 -31.59
C GLY A 98 -2.03 6.45 -32.76
N ALA A 99 -1.32 5.53 -33.40
CA ALA A 99 -1.71 4.84 -34.63
C ALA A 99 -1.82 5.79 -35.82
N GLY A 100 -2.02 5.22 -37.01
CA GLY A 100 -1.96 5.93 -38.29
C GLY A 100 -0.79 5.44 -39.15
N PRO A 101 -0.16 6.33 -39.95
CA PRO A 101 0.87 5.96 -40.92
C PRO A 101 1.97 5.06 -40.37
N VAL A 102 2.30 4.03 -41.15
CA VAL A 102 3.36 3.06 -40.83
C VAL A 102 4.33 2.98 -42.00
N PHE A 103 5.59 3.18 -41.69
CA PHE A 103 6.70 2.99 -42.61
C PHE A 103 7.54 1.81 -42.16
N LYS A 104 8.04 1.05 -43.12
CA LYS A 104 8.99 -0.05 -42.92
C LYS A 104 10.32 0.31 -43.58
N LYS A 105 11.43 0.02 -42.92
CA LYS A 105 12.77 0.12 -43.52
C LYS A 105 12.88 -0.93 -44.62
N ASP A 106 13.22 -0.48 -45.83
CA ASP A 106 13.50 -1.34 -46.98
C ASP A 106 14.82 -0.91 -47.61
N GLY A 107 15.83 -1.77 -47.49
CA GLY A 107 17.22 -1.42 -47.81
C GLY A 107 17.68 -0.16 -47.07
N ASN A 108 17.98 0.88 -47.84
CA ASN A 108 18.46 2.17 -47.33
C ASN A 108 17.40 3.28 -47.46
N GLN A 109 16.12 2.98 -47.28
CA GLN A 109 15.05 3.97 -47.20
C GLN A 109 13.88 3.46 -46.36
N PHE A 110 12.90 4.33 -46.10
CA PHE A 110 11.63 3.95 -45.46
C PHE A 110 10.49 4.06 -46.47
N ILE A 111 9.71 2.98 -46.58
CA ILE A 111 8.56 2.89 -47.49
C ILE A 111 7.30 2.81 -46.65
N ARG A 112 6.28 3.59 -47.02
CA ARG A 112 4.97 3.53 -46.38
C ARG A 112 4.25 2.23 -46.76
N ILE A 113 3.77 1.50 -45.77
CA ILE A 113 3.15 0.17 -45.98
C ILE A 113 1.68 0.11 -45.56
N ASP A 114 1.15 1.18 -44.97
CA ASP A 114 -0.23 1.25 -44.50
C ASP A 114 -1.17 2.02 -45.44
N ASN A 115 -2.47 1.85 -45.22
CA ASN A 115 -3.55 2.59 -45.89
C ASN A 115 -4.30 3.54 -44.95
N THR A 116 -3.72 3.93 -43.81
CA THR A 116 -4.44 4.68 -42.76
C THR A 116 -4.22 6.19 -42.84
N SER A 117 -5.15 6.97 -42.31
CA SER A 117 -4.97 8.42 -42.15
C SER A 117 -4.31 8.74 -40.81
N LEU A 118 -3.84 9.98 -40.66
CA LEU A 118 -3.32 10.47 -39.38
C LEU A 118 -4.50 10.74 -38.41
N HIS A 119 -5.03 9.67 -37.80
CA HIS A 119 -6.24 9.75 -36.96
C HIS A 119 -5.94 9.92 -35.46
N ARG A 120 -4.70 9.68 -35.00
CA ARG A 120 -4.26 9.94 -33.62
C ARG A 120 -5.21 9.36 -32.55
N ASN A 121 -5.64 8.11 -32.73
CA ASN A 121 -6.64 7.48 -31.86
C ASN A 121 -6.09 7.12 -30.47
N GLN A 122 -4.78 6.89 -30.35
CA GLN A 122 -4.15 6.38 -29.13
C GLN A 122 -2.84 7.13 -28.81
N ILE A 123 -2.82 8.46 -28.94
CA ILE A 123 -1.62 9.26 -28.59
C ILE A 123 -1.24 8.95 -27.14
N TRP A 124 0.06 8.84 -26.85
CA TRP A 124 0.57 8.45 -25.53
C TRP A 124 0.16 7.03 -25.09
N GLY A 125 -0.28 6.18 -26.02
CA GLY A 125 -0.46 4.75 -25.74
C GLY A 125 0.88 4.06 -25.49
N SER A 126 0.82 2.95 -24.76
CA SER A 126 1.97 2.08 -24.53
C SER A 126 2.19 1.21 -25.76
N PHE A 127 3.21 1.52 -26.55
CA PHE A 127 3.62 0.71 -27.70
C PHE A 127 4.42 -0.51 -27.24
N PHE A 128 4.13 -1.67 -27.84
CA PHE A 128 4.89 -2.90 -27.59
C PHE A 128 4.88 -3.79 -28.83
N VAL A 129 5.87 -4.69 -28.92
CA VAL A 129 5.94 -5.71 -29.96
C VAL A 129 5.60 -7.05 -29.33
N TYR A 130 4.71 -7.79 -29.98
CA TYR A 130 4.31 -9.14 -29.59
C TYR A 130 4.08 -9.98 -30.85
N ASN A 131 4.68 -11.17 -30.93
CA ASN A 131 4.68 -12.01 -32.13
C ASN A 131 5.01 -11.25 -33.43
N ASP A 132 6.08 -10.43 -33.37
CA ASP A 132 6.54 -9.54 -34.46
C ASP A 132 5.51 -8.55 -35.01
N LYS A 133 4.43 -8.30 -34.25
CA LYS A 133 3.42 -7.30 -34.58
C LYS A 133 3.47 -6.14 -33.59
N ILE A 134 3.22 -4.95 -34.10
CA ILE A 134 3.20 -3.72 -33.33
C ILE A 134 1.81 -3.55 -32.73
N HIS A 135 1.77 -3.33 -31.42
CA HIS A 135 0.56 -3.15 -30.64
C HIS A 135 0.60 -1.83 -29.85
N ILE A 136 -0.58 -1.32 -29.50
CA ILE A 136 -0.74 -0.13 -28.67
C ILE A 136 -1.80 -0.43 -27.61
N TYR A 137 -1.41 -0.41 -26.34
CA TYR A 137 -2.37 -0.39 -25.23
C TYR A 137 -2.69 1.05 -24.84
N GLY A 138 -3.98 1.33 -24.65
CA GLY A 138 -4.44 2.60 -24.11
C GLY A 138 -4.16 3.80 -25.02
N GLY A 139 -3.77 4.93 -24.46
CA GLY A 139 -3.60 6.19 -25.16
C GLY A 139 -4.90 7.00 -25.26
N TYR A 140 -4.78 8.22 -25.78
CA TYR A 140 -5.85 9.20 -25.88
C TYR A 140 -6.20 9.49 -27.34
N GLY A 141 -7.50 9.57 -27.62
CA GLY A 141 -8.06 10.03 -28.90
C GLY A 141 -9.57 10.17 -28.81
N PHE A 142 -10.17 11.05 -29.62
CA PHE A 142 -11.61 11.35 -29.58
C PHE A 142 -12.18 11.48 -28.15
N TRP A 143 -11.70 12.49 -27.41
CA TRP A 143 -12.16 12.86 -26.05
C TRP A 143 -12.09 11.77 -24.98
N SER A 144 -11.40 10.66 -25.23
CA SER A 144 -11.36 9.53 -24.31
C SER A 144 -9.99 8.85 -24.31
N TYR A 145 -9.61 8.39 -23.12
CA TYR A 145 -8.52 7.43 -22.99
C TYR A 145 -9.04 6.03 -23.30
N LYS A 146 -8.27 5.24 -24.05
CA LYS A 146 -8.65 3.88 -24.44
C LYS A 146 -8.26 2.90 -23.34
N ASP A 147 -9.07 1.88 -23.19
CA ASP A 147 -8.91 0.72 -22.29
C ASP A 147 -8.64 -0.58 -23.06
N TYR A 148 -8.45 -0.47 -24.38
CA TYR A 148 -8.23 -1.59 -25.28
C TYR A 148 -6.83 -1.55 -25.91
N ILE A 149 -6.49 -2.67 -26.55
CA ILE A 149 -5.28 -2.85 -27.35
C ILE A 149 -5.67 -2.75 -28.83
N THR A 150 -4.84 -2.10 -29.64
CA THR A 150 -4.86 -2.23 -31.10
C THR A 150 -3.59 -2.88 -31.60
N LEU A 151 -3.66 -3.50 -32.78
CA LEU A 151 -2.50 -4.03 -33.50
C LEU A 151 -2.49 -3.50 -34.92
N TYR A 152 -1.30 -3.39 -35.51
CA TYR A 152 -1.16 -3.18 -36.95
C TYR A 152 -1.24 -4.52 -37.68
N ASP A 153 -2.26 -4.71 -38.52
CA ASP A 153 -2.46 -5.90 -39.33
C ASP A 153 -1.94 -5.66 -40.75
N SER A 154 -0.82 -6.31 -41.07
CA SER A 154 -0.18 -6.26 -42.38
C SER A 154 -0.96 -6.98 -43.49
N ASN A 155 -1.97 -7.80 -43.17
CA ASN A 155 -2.81 -8.42 -44.20
C ASN A 155 -3.77 -7.41 -44.84
N ILE A 156 -4.24 -6.44 -44.05
CA ILE A 156 -5.17 -5.40 -44.48
C ILE A 156 -4.52 -4.02 -44.53
N ASN A 157 -3.26 -3.90 -44.09
CA ASN A 157 -2.48 -2.67 -44.01
C ASN A 157 -3.16 -1.58 -43.17
N GLN A 158 -3.80 -1.97 -42.05
CA GLN A 158 -4.53 -1.07 -41.14
C GLN A 158 -4.33 -1.44 -39.66
N TRP A 159 -4.76 -0.54 -38.78
CA TRP A 159 -4.86 -0.80 -37.34
C TRP A 159 -6.21 -1.41 -37.00
N ASP A 160 -6.21 -2.49 -36.22
CA ASP A 160 -7.42 -3.18 -35.76
C ASP A 160 -7.42 -3.39 -34.24
N ILE A 161 -8.61 -3.54 -33.66
CA ILE A 161 -8.81 -3.72 -32.23
C ILE A 161 -8.57 -5.19 -31.86
N VAL A 162 -7.80 -5.40 -30.80
CA VAL A 162 -7.67 -6.72 -30.17
C VAL A 162 -8.83 -6.91 -29.20
N TYR A 163 -9.84 -7.66 -29.64
CA TYR A 163 -10.97 -8.06 -28.79
C TYR A 163 -10.50 -8.96 -27.64
N ASN A 164 -11.09 -8.76 -26.46
CA ASN A 164 -10.75 -9.48 -25.24
C ASN A 164 -12.01 -10.11 -24.60
N ASN A 165 -11.80 -11.10 -23.74
CA ASN A 165 -12.86 -11.85 -23.05
C ASN A 165 -12.93 -11.50 -21.55
N SER A 166 -12.42 -10.32 -21.17
CA SER A 166 -12.18 -10.00 -19.77
C SER A 166 -13.46 -9.70 -19.01
N ALA A 167 -13.58 -10.24 -17.79
CA ALA A 167 -14.60 -9.82 -16.83
C ALA A 167 -14.28 -8.46 -16.19
N TYR A 168 -13.00 -8.16 -16.03
CA TYR A 168 -12.47 -6.89 -15.55
C TYR A 168 -11.85 -6.11 -16.72
N ILE A 169 -12.11 -4.81 -16.80
CA ILE A 169 -11.47 -3.92 -17.76
C ILE A 169 -10.84 -2.75 -16.98
N PRO A 170 -9.52 -2.53 -17.07
CA PRO A 170 -8.87 -1.43 -16.39
C PRO A 170 -9.34 -0.08 -16.95
N LYS A 171 -9.25 0.98 -16.13
CA LYS A 171 -9.57 2.32 -16.63
C LYS A 171 -8.64 2.69 -17.79
N GLY A 172 -9.22 3.23 -18.86
CA GLY A 172 -8.46 3.73 -19.99
C GLY A 172 -7.46 4.81 -19.57
N ARG A 173 -6.23 4.73 -20.10
CA ARG A 173 -5.10 5.56 -19.68
C ARG A 173 -4.09 5.79 -20.79
N GLY A 174 -3.25 6.82 -20.63
CA GLY A 174 -2.05 7.02 -21.43
C GLY A 174 -0.82 7.21 -20.55
N LYS A 175 0.36 7.19 -21.17
CA LYS A 175 1.67 7.38 -20.53
C LYS A 175 1.99 6.36 -19.43
N SER A 176 1.36 5.19 -19.48
CA SER A 176 1.59 4.10 -18.54
C SER A 176 2.96 3.48 -18.74
N ILE A 177 3.52 2.95 -17.66
CA ILE A 177 4.69 2.08 -17.73
C ILE A 177 4.20 0.68 -18.07
N SER A 178 4.81 0.04 -19.05
CA SER A 178 4.45 -1.29 -19.49
C SER A 178 5.66 -2.14 -19.82
N LEU A 179 5.54 -3.45 -19.64
CA LEU A 179 6.52 -4.45 -20.05
C LEU A 179 5.81 -5.67 -20.65
N ILE A 180 6.27 -6.11 -21.82
CA ILE A 180 5.92 -7.43 -22.37
C ILE A 180 6.85 -8.47 -21.74
N SER A 181 6.25 -9.50 -21.15
CA SER A 181 6.97 -10.59 -20.50
C SER A 181 7.18 -11.79 -21.44
N PRO A 182 8.19 -12.64 -21.18
CA PRO A 182 8.39 -13.88 -21.93
C PRO A 182 7.25 -14.89 -21.79
N ASP A 183 6.40 -14.78 -20.76
CA ASP A 183 5.22 -15.64 -20.54
C ASP A 183 3.94 -15.01 -21.09
N ASP A 184 4.04 -14.26 -22.18
CA ASP A 184 2.92 -13.72 -22.97
C ASP A 184 1.99 -12.79 -22.17
N LYS A 185 2.51 -12.06 -21.19
CA LYS A 185 1.74 -11.05 -20.43
C LYS A 185 2.26 -9.65 -20.67
N LEU A 186 1.35 -8.72 -20.93
CA LEU A 186 1.64 -7.29 -20.91
C LEU A 186 1.33 -6.73 -19.52
N TYR A 187 2.36 -6.49 -18.71
CA TYR A 187 2.23 -5.80 -17.44
C TYR A 187 2.07 -4.30 -17.66
N VAL A 188 1.14 -3.65 -16.96
CA VAL A 188 0.87 -2.21 -17.09
C VAL A 188 0.51 -1.60 -15.74
N PHE A 189 1.15 -0.48 -15.40
CA PHE A 189 0.79 0.31 -14.21
C PHE A 189 0.99 1.81 -14.42
N GLY A 190 0.39 2.59 -13.52
CA GLY A 190 0.51 4.04 -13.53
C GLY A 190 -0.16 4.66 -14.76
N GLY A 191 0.46 5.73 -15.27
CA GLY A 191 -0.11 6.55 -16.33
C GLY A 191 -1.30 7.37 -15.86
N SER A 192 -1.91 8.13 -16.77
CA SER A 192 -2.97 9.07 -16.41
C SER A 192 -4.23 8.92 -17.26
N SER A 193 -5.35 9.35 -16.68
CA SER A 193 -6.67 9.35 -17.28
C SER A 193 -7.36 10.70 -17.08
N ILE A 194 -8.56 10.89 -17.65
CA ILE A 194 -9.38 12.08 -17.41
C ILE A 194 -10.09 11.96 -16.04
N SER A 195 -10.17 13.09 -15.32
CA SER A 195 -11.01 13.24 -14.12
C SER A 195 -12.49 13.09 -14.47
N SER A 196 -13.25 12.41 -13.60
CA SER A 196 -14.71 12.32 -13.73
C SER A 196 -15.42 13.68 -13.61
N GLN A 197 -14.76 14.68 -13.02
CA GLN A 197 -15.31 16.02 -12.83
C GLN A 197 -15.14 16.93 -14.05
N SER A 198 -14.06 16.76 -14.81
CA SER A 198 -13.77 17.57 -16.01
C SER A 198 -12.69 16.95 -16.88
N ALA A 199 -12.88 17.02 -18.20
CA ALA A 199 -11.89 16.67 -19.20
C ALA A 199 -10.61 17.54 -19.16
N MET A 200 -10.63 18.65 -18.41
CA MET A 200 -9.46 19.52 -18.25
C MET A 200 -8.45 19.00 -17.23
N TYR A 201 -8.83 18.08 -16.34
CA TYR A 201 -7.96 17.59 -15.28
C TYR A 201 -7.52 16.15 -15.55
N SER A 202 -6.20 15.93 -15.52
CA SER A 202 -5.58 14.61 -15.56
C SER A 202 -5.54 14.03 -14.14
N VAL A 203 -5.83 12.75 -14.01
CA VAL A 203 -5.72 11.99 -12.75
C VAL A 203 -4.80 10.81 -12.99
N ASP A 204 -3.81 10.67 -12.11
CA ASP A 204 -2.90 9.53 -12.13
C ASP A 204 -3.61 8.26 -11.67
N ASN A 205 -3.37 7.15 -12.37
CA ASN A 205 -3.94 5.87 -12.00
C ASN A 205 -3.00 5.15 -11.03
N ASP A 206 -3.59 4.48 -10.05
CA ASP A 206 -2.87 3.80 -8.96
C ASP A 206 -3.03 2.27 -9.01
N ASP A 207 -3.58 1.72 -10.08
CA ASP A 207 -3.76 0.28 -10.28
C ASP A 207 -2.61 -0.34 -11.09
N PHE A 208 -2.40 -1.63 -10.84
CA PHE A 208 -1.46 -2.49 -11.54
C PHE A 208 -2.21 -3.72 -12.05
N PHE A 209 -2.02 -4.08 -13.31
CA PHE A 209 -2.62 -5.25 -13.91
C PHE A 209 -1.70 -5.84 -14.97
N TYR A 210 -2.05 -7.02 -15.46
CA TYR A 210 -1.52 -7.51 -16.72
C TYR A 210 -2.64 -7.89 -17.68
N PHE A 211 -2.35 -7.86 -18.97
CA PHE A 211 -3.17 -8.49 -20.00
C PHE A 211 -2.50 -9.80 -20.43
N ASP A 212 -3.20 -10.92 -20.26
CA ASP A 212 -2.78 -12.24 -20.77
C ASP A 212 -3.03 -12.26 -22.28
N LEU A 213 -1.98 -12.25 -23.10
CA LEU A 213 -2.09 -12.14 -24.56
C LEU A 213 -2.61 -13.44 -25.21
N ILE A 214 -2.50 -14.56 -24.52
CA ILE A 214 -3.01 -15.86 -24.99
C ILE A 214 -4.51 -15.96 -24.70
N LYS A 215 -4.91 -15.77 -23.43
CA LYS A 215 -6.31 -15.85 -23.00
C LYS A 215 -7.13 -14.64 -23.42
N LYS A 216 -6.45 -13.52 -23.69
CA LYS A 216 -7.02 -12.21 -23.99
C LYS A 216 -7.87 -11.69 -22.84
N GLU A 217 -7.29 -11.68 -21.65
CA GLU A 217 -7.96 -11.29 -20.40
C GLU A 217 -7.11 -10.32 -19.59
N PHE A 218 -7.72 -9.24 -19.08
CA PHE A 218 -7.10 -8.38 -18.06
C PHE A 218 -7.24 -9.01 -16.67
N VAL A 219 -6.15 -8.95 -15.90
CA VAL A 219 -6.08 -9.45 -14.53
C VAL A 219 -5.56 -8.34 -13.61
N ASP A 220 -6.41 -7.88 -12.69
CA ASP A 220 -6.08 -6.90 -11.65
C ASP A 220 -5.10 -7.52 -10.63
N LEU A 221 -3.96 -6.84 -10.41
CA LEU A 221 -2.96 -7.22 -9.41
C LEU A 221 -3.07 -6.39 -8.12
N GLY A 222 -3.83 -5.30 -8.12
CA GLY A 222 -3.99 -4.40 -6.98
C GLY A 222 -3.44 -3.01 -7.23
N LYS A 223 -2.98 -2.34 -6.16
CA LYS A 223 -2.59 -0.92 -6.21
C LYS A 223 -1.07 -0.74 -6.15
N ILE A 224 -0.52 0.10 -7.02
CA ILE A 224 0.90 0.46 -6.96
C ILE A 224 1.23 1.24 -5.69
N SER A 225 2.48 1.11 -5.25
CA SER A 225 3.04 1.93 -4.19
C SER A 225 2.95 3.42 -4.54
N GLU A 226 2.52 4.26 -3.59
CA GLU A 226 2.30 5.71 -3.77
C GLU A 226 3.44 6.46 -4.49
N PRO A 227 4.75 6.18 -4.25
CA PRO A 227 5.83 6.84 -4.99
C PRO A 227 5.84 6.58 -6.50
N LEU A 228 5.12 5.55 -6.96
CA LEU A 228 5.00 5.19 -8.38
C LEU A 228 3.80 5.86 -9.06
N THR A 229 2.81 6.36 -8.32
CA THR A 229 1.57 6.89 -8.90
C THR A 229 1.81 8.03 -9.89
N SER A 230 2.78 8.90 -9.60
CA SER A 230 3.14 10.02 -10.48
C SER A 230 4.10 9.64 -11.63
N LYS A 231 4.56 8.39 -11.70
CA LYS A 231 5.51 7.94 -12.71
C LYS A 231 4.80 7.65 -14.01
N GLN A 232 5.33 8.23 -15.08
CA GLN A 232 4.78 8.14 -16.43
C GLN A 232 5.90 8.15 -17.47
N THR A 233 5.61 7.63 -18.67
CA THR A 233 6.56 7.63 -19.79
C THR A 233 5.86 7.89 -21.12
N LEU A 234 6.55 8.55 -22.06
CA LEU A 234 6.07 8.72 -23.44
C LEU A 234 6.50 7.58 -24.37
N PHE A 235 7.46 6.77 -23.94
CA PHE A 235 8.10 5.71 -24.72
C PHE A 235 8.09 4.39 -23.96
N SER A 236 8.19 3.28 -24.69
CA SER A 236 8.50 1.98 -24.10
C SER A 236 9.84 2.09 -23.36
N LEU A 237 9.87 1.63 -22.11
CA LEU A 237 11.10 1.65 -21.33
C LEU A 237 12.06 0.58 -21.87
N PRO A 238 13.37 0.86 -21.90
CA PRO A 238 14.33 -0.15 -22.28
C PRO A 238 14.32 -1.27 -21.24
N SER A 239 14.31 -2.51 -21.73
CA SER A 239 14.19 -3.70 -20.90
C SER A 239 15.27 -4.73 -21.22
N ILE A 240 15.60 -5.52 -20.20
CA ILE A 240 16.34 -6.78 -20.31
C ILE A 240 15.59 -7.79 -19.45
N ASP A 241 15.29 -8.96 -20.02
CA ASP A 241 14.51 -10.01 -19.39
C ASP A 241 13.19 -9.45 -18.80
N MET A 242 12.91 -9.74 -17.53
CA MET A 242 11.74 -9.27 -16.78
C MET A 242 12.00 -7.96 -16.03
N SER A 243 12.90 -7.11 -16.53
CA SER A 243 13.19 -5.81 -15.94
C SER A 243 13.16 -4.68 -16.97
N CYS A 244 12.58 -3.54 -16.59
CA CYS A 244 12.66 -2.32 -17.37
C CYS A 244 13.19 -1.14 -16.54
N PHE A 245 13.74 -0.14 -17.22
CA PHE A 245 14.48 0.94 -16.58
C PHE A 245 13.93 2.30 -16.97
N LEU A 246 13.57 3.11 -15.98
CA LEU A 246 13.21 4.51 -16.16
C LEU A 246 14.38 5.39 -15.72
N VAL A 247 14.93 6.18 -16.63
CA VAL A 247 15.97 7.16 -16.32
C VAL A 247 15.32 8.49 -15.99
N GLU A 248 15.60 9.01 -14.80
CA GLU A 248 15.13 10.33 -14.35
C GLU A 248 16.30 11.32 -14.27
N SER A 249 16.05 12.54 -13.79
CA SER A 249 17.10 13.57 -13.72
C SER A 249 18.23 13.24 -12.74
N ASP A 250 17.96 12.50 -11.66
CA ASP A 250 18.89 12.21 -10.57
C ASP A 250 18.90 10.73 -10.15
N SER A 251 18.03 9.90 -10.73
CA SER A 251 17.92 8.48 -10.40
C SER A 251 17.63 7.62 -11.62
N ILE A 252 17.94 6.33 -11.49
CA ILE A 252 17.45 5.29 -12.38
C ILE A 252 16.54 4.39 -11.56
N ILE A 253 15.32 4.16 -12.04
CA ILE A 253 14.38 3.23 -11.43
C ILE A 253 14.37 1.95 -12.24
N LYS A 254 14.77 0.83 -11.63
CA LYS A 254 14.60 -0.51 -12.17
C LYS A 254 13.28 -1.08 -11.66
N PHE A 255 12.41 -1.51 -12.56
CA PHE A 255 11.23 -2.31 -12.24
C PHE A 255 11.55 -3.77 -12.52
N ASP A 256 11.49 -4.64 -11.52
CA ASP A 256 11.72 -6.08 -11.61
C ASP A 256 10.39 -6.81 -11.42
N PHE A 257 9.89 -7.39 -12.51
CA PHE A 257 8.61 -8.08 -12.56
C PHE A 257 8.70 -9.56 -12.15
N ASN A 258 9.91 -10.12 -12.00
CA ASN A 258 10.06 -11.45 -11.39
C ASN A 258 9.79 -11.39 -9.89
N ASN A 259 10.38 -10.38 -9.23
CA ASN A 259 10.26 -10.20 -7.79
C ASN A 259 9.11 -9.26 -7.39
N MET A 260 8.48 -8.60 -8.38
CA MET A 260 7.46 -7.56 -8.19
C MET A 260 7.96 -6.40 -7.30
N ARG A 261 9.19 -5.96 -7.54
CA ARG A 261 9.85 -4.88 -6.79
C ARG A 261 10.40 -3.82 -7.73
N TYR A 262 10.45 -2.59 -7.26
CA TYR A 262 11.22 -1.55 -7.92
C TYR A 262 12.39 -1.13 -7.04
N THR A 263 13.51 -0.81 -7.69
CA THR A 263 14.71 -0.31 -7.06
C THR A 263 15.05 1.06 -7.64
N SER A 264 15.15 2.08 -6.78
CA SER A 264 15.67 3.39 -7.16
C SER A 264 17.17 3.46 -6.88
N PHE A 265 17.94 3.77 -7.90
CA PHE A 265 19.38 4.02 -7.86
C PHE A 265 19.62 5.52 -8.02
N LYS A 266 19.77 6.23 -6.91
CA LYS A 266 20.03 7.68 -6.92
C LYS A 266 21.52 7.94 -6.90
N ASN A 267 22.02 8.70 -7.88
CA ASN A 267 23.44 9.05 -7.95
C ASN A 267 23.72 10.23 -7.00
N LYS A 268 24.72 10.08 -6.13
CA LYS A 268 25.03 11.11 -5.11
C LYS A 268 25.69 12.37 -5.69
N ASN A 269 26.39 12.23 -6.81
CA ASN A 269 27.34 13.23 -7.30
C ASN A 269 27.02 13.77 -8.71
N LYS A 270 26.17 13.08 -9.48
CA LYS A 270 25.86 13.43 -10.87
C LYS A 270 24.35 13.45 -11.11
N LYS A 271 23.88 14.48 -11.83
CA LYS A 271 22.55 14.48 -12.47
C LYS A 271 22.70 14.01 -13.91
N PHE A 272 21.73 13.24 -14.40
CA PHE A 272 21.75 12.68 -15.75
C PHE A 272 21.33 13.70 -16.82
N ASN A 273 20.56 14.74 -16.44
CA ASN A 273 20.07 15.78 -17.37
C ASN A 273 19.40 15.21 -18.64
N ILE A 274 18.67 14.11 -18.48
CA ILE A 274 17.96 13.43 -19.55
C ILE A 274 16.94 14.35 -20.23
N ASP A 275 16.87 14.28 -21.57
CA ASP A 275 15.79 14.87 -22.36
C ASP A 275 14.71 13.83 -22.65
N ASN A 276 13.62 13.89 -21.88
CA ASN A 276 12.49 12.97 -21.98
C ASN A 276 11.65 13.14 -23.27
N LYS A 277 12.09 13.99 -24.22
CA LYS A 277 11.55 14.03 -25.59
C LYS A 277 12.10 12.91 -26.46
N PHE A 278 13.11 12.18 -25.99
CA PHE A 278 13.72 11.06 -26.72
C PHE A 278 13.56 9.75 -25.94
N PRO A 279 13.46 8.61 -26.64
CA PRO A 279 13.47 7.30 -26.01
C PRO A 279 14.84 6.97 -25.44
N THR A 280 14.88 5.96 -24.58
CA THR A 280 16.11 5.36 -24.07
C THR A 280 16.20 3.92 -24.54
N PHE A 281 17.42 3.44 -24.76
CA PHE A 281 17.66 2.11 -25.30
C PHE A 281 18.72 1.38 -24.48
N ILE A 282 18.63 0.05 -24.40
CA ILE A 282 19.71 -0.78 -23.87
C ILE A 282 20.44 -1.51 -24.99
N ILE A 283 21.77 -1.42 -24.96
CA ILE A 283 22.71 -2.18 -25.81
C ILE A 283 23.85 -2.63 -24.90
N ASP A 284 24.24 -3.91 -24.97
CA ASP A 284 25.34 -4.49 -24.20
C ASP A 284 25.33 -4.05 -22.72
N GLU A 285 24.18 -4.25 -22.05
CA GLU A 285 23.96 -3.91 -20.64
C GLU A 285 24.18 -2.42 -20.29
N SER A 286 24.13 -1.53 -21.28
CA SER A 286 24.27 -0.10 -21.08
C SER A 286 23.01 0.64 -21.56
N ILE A 287 22.46 1.51 -20.71
CA ILE A 287 21.34 2.38 -21.07
C ILE A 287 21.91 3.60 -21.79
N PHE A 288 21.49 3.82 -23.03
CA PHE A 288 21.76 5.00 -23.84
C PHE A 288 20.59 5.97 -23.78
N TYR A 289 20.89 7.24 -23.60
CA TYR A 289 19.90 8.32 -23.54
C TYR A 289 20.49 9.63 -24.07
N ILE A 290 19.61 10.53 -24.54
CA ILE A 290 19.99 11.87 -24.95
C ILE A 290 19.88 12.82 -23.75
N SER A 291 20.95 13.57 -23.49
CA SER A 291 20.98 14.62 -22.47
C SER A 291 21.00 16.02 -23.09
N GLY A 292 20.66 17.04 -22.29
CA GLY A 292 20.76 18.44 -22.71
C GLY A 292 19.43 19.08 -23.14
N ASN A 293 18.36 18.99 -22.33
CA ASN A 293 17.00 19.47 -22.67
C ASN A 293 16.95 20.88 -23.31
N ASN A 294 17.80 21.82 -22.88
CA ASN A 294 17.85 23.22 -23.36
C ASN A 294 19.24 23.64 -23.90
N GLY A 295 20.09 22.69 -24.27
CA GLY A 295 21.45 22.98 -24.72
C GLY A 295 21.91 21.96 -25.74
N LEU A 296 23.24 21.87 -25.89
CA LEU A 296 23.89 20.98 -26.84
C LEU A 296 23.51 19.53 -26.52
N LYS A 297 22.87 18.84 -27.48
CA LYS A 297 22.43 17.46 -27.28
C LYS A 297 23.60 16.48 -27.34
N ILE A 298 23.68 15.62 -26.34
CA ILE A 298 24.75 14.63 -26.19
C ILE A 298 24.13 13.26 -25.98
N LEU A 299 24.68 12.25 -26.66
CA LEU A 299 24.38 10.85 -26.35
C LEU A 299 25.25 10.44 -25.16
N GLU A 300 24.59 10.07 -24.06
CA GLU A 300 25.22 9.53 -22.86
C GLU A 300 24.85 8.06 -22.68
N GLN A 301 25.69 7.35 -21.93
CA GLN A 301 25.48 5.95 -21.59
C GLN A 301 25.72 5.68 -20.10
N ILE A 302 24.98 4.74 -19.52
CA ILE A 302 25.15 4.25 -18.16
C ILE A 302 25.19 2.73 -18.19
N ASN A 303 26.32 2.16 -17.75
CA ASN A 303 26.46 0.72 -17.62
C ASN A 303 25.63 0.22 -16.43
N LEU A 304 24.77 -0.78 -16.64
CA LEU A 304 23.87 -1.32 -15.62
C LEU A 304 24.63 -1.99 -14.46
N ASN A 305 25.78 -2.61 -14.73
CA ASN A 305 26.63 -3.24 -13.71
C ASN A 305 27.27 -2.20 -12.77
N SER A 306 27.28 -0.91 -13.16
CA SER A 306 27.75 0.16 -12.28
C SER A 306 26.73 0.60 -11.23
N LEU A 307 25.44 0.22 -11.38
CA LEU A 307 24.37 0.68 -10.49
C LEU A 307 24.48 0.12 -9.07
N ASP A 308 25.11 -1.04 -8.89
CA ASP A 308 25.36 -1.63 -7.57
C ASP A 308 26.64 -1.10 -6.89
N GLN A 309 27.36 -0.16 -7.51
CA GLN A 309 28.55 0.47 -6.94
C GLN A 309 28.22 1.57 -5.92
N SER A 310 29.19 1.93 -5.07
CA SER A 310 29.03 2.88 -3.94
C SER A 310 28.61 4.31 -4.32
N ALA A 311 28.75 4.68 -5.60
CA ALA A 311 28.29 5.95 -6.17
C ALA A 311 26.77 6.13 -6.11
N TYR A 312 26.01 5.03 -6.05
CA TYR A 312 24.56 5.02 -6.00
C TYR A 312 24.05 4.71 -4.60
N SER A 313 23.01 5.42 -4.15
CA SER A 313 22.18 4.97 -3.03
C SER A 313 21.01 4.16 -3.56
N LYS A 314 20.88 2.93 -3.06
CA LYS A 314 19.88 1.95 -3.47
C LYS A 314 18.73 1.90 -2.46
N SER A 315 17.50 2.00 -2.94
CA SER A 315 16.30 1.78 -2.15
C SER A 315 15.34 0.86 -2.92
N THR A 316 14.82 -0.18 -2.28
CA THR A 316 14.02 -1.22 -2.96
C THR A 316 12.70 -1.45 -2.23
N PHE A 317 11.60 -1.34 -2.97
CA PHE A 317 10.24 -1.42 -2.45
C PHE A 317 9.38 -2.32 -3.35
N PRO A 318 8.25 -2.86 -2.86
CA PRO A 318 7.31 -3.57 -3.73
C PRO A 318 6.70 -2.63 -4.78
N ILE A 319 6.40 -3.16 -5.98
CA ILE A 319 5.71 -2.41 -7.04
C ILE A 319 4.28 -2.07 -6.60
N PHE A 320 3.62 -3.02 -5.95
CA PHE A 320 2.25 -2.89 -5.49
C PHE A 320 2.10 -3.36 -4.05
N SER A 321 1.17 -2.77 -3.32
CA SER A 321 0.70 -3.34 -2.07
C SER A 321 -0.33 -4.41 -2.40
N GLU A 322 -0.04 -5.65 -2.02
CA GLU A 322 -1.09 -6.66 -1.96
C GLU A 322 -2.20 -6.12 -1.06
N LYS A 323 -3.46 -6.30 -1.47
CA LYS A 323 -4.60 -6.04 -0.58
C LYS A 323 -4.42 -6.93 0.65
N THR A 324 -4.01 -6.35 1.78
CA THR A 324 -4.04 -7.07 3.03
C THR A 324 -5.51 -7.33 3.36
N ASP A 325 -5.90 -8.61 3.37
CA ASP A 325 -7.24 -8.99 3.78
C ASP A 325 -7.35 -8.80 5.30
N ASN A 326 -7.72 -7.58 5.69
CA ASN A 326 -7.85 -7.20 7.10
C ASN A 326 -9.13 -7.79 7.73
N SER A 327 -9.83 -8.71 7.06
CA SER A 327 -11.05 -9.34 7.58
C SER A 327 -10.79 -10.01 8.94
N ILE A 328 -9.66 -10.71 9.10
CA ILE A 328 -9.30 -11.36 10.37
C ILE A 328 -9.03 -10.33 11.47
N GLU A 329 -8.28 -9.26 11.17
CA GLU A 329 -8.01 -8.19 12.13
C GLU A 329 -9.28 -7.49 12.58
N ASN A 330 -10.19 -7.20 11.64
CA ASN A 330 -11.49 -6.60 11.92
C ASN A 330 -12.37 -7.51 12.80
N ILE A 331 -12.36 -8.83 12.54
CA ILE A 331 -13.05 -9.82 13.38
C ILE A 331 -12.46 -9.82 14.79
N LEU A 332 -11.12 -9.82 14.93
CA LEU A 332 -10.45 -9.78 16.23
C LEU A 332 -10.78 -8.50 17.00
N ILE A 333 -10.71 -7.33 16.35
CA ILE A 333 -11.07 -6.04 16.95
C ILE A 333 -12.53 -6.05 17.41
N SER A 334 -13.44 -6.61 16.60
CA SER A 334 -14.85 -6.74 16.95
C SER A 334 -15.05 -7.65 18.17
N LEU A 335 -14.36 -8.80 18.22
CA LEU A 335 -14.39 -9.72 19.36
C LEU A 335 -13.85 -9.08 20.65
N PHE A 336 -12.73 -8.35 20.55
CA PHE A 336 -12.19 -7.59 21.69
C PHE A 336 -13.15 -6.50 22.16
N GLY A 337 -13.76 -5.77 21.22
CA GLY A 337 -14.78 -4.76 21.52
C GLY A 337 -15.98 -5.35 22.26
N PHE A 338 -16.48 -6.50 21.82
CA PHE A 338 -17.58 -7.20 22.47
C PHE A 338 -17.21 -7.71 23.87
N ALA A 339 -16.05 -8.35 24.02
CA ALA A 339 -15.57 -8.82 25.32
C ALA A 339 -15.39 -7.66 26.31
N PHE A 340 -14.84 -6.54 25.86
CA PHE A 340 -14.67 -5.33 26.67
C PHE A 340 -16.02 -4.74 27.10
N PHE A 341 -16.98 -4.64 26.17
CA PHE A 341 -18.34 -4.20 26.47
C PHE A 341 -19.04 -5.12 27.49
N TRP A 342 -18.90 -6.44 27.33
CA TRP A 342 -19.47 -7.42 28.26
C TRP A 342 -18.88 -7.29 29.67
N ILE A 343 -17.57 -7.08 29.79
CA ILE A 343 -16.91 -6.84 31.09
C ILE A 343 -17.44 -5.56 31.74
N ILE A 344 -17.58 -4.46 30.98
CA ILE A 344 -18.16 -3.20 31.48
C ILE A 344 -19.59 -3.44 32.00
N LEU A 345 -20.43 -4.15 31.23
CA LEU A 345 -21.80 -4.45 31.63
C LEU A 345 -21.82 -5.27 32.93
N LYS A 346 -20.96 -6.29 33.05
CA LYS A 346 -20.81 -7.07 34.29
C LYS A 346 -20.33 -6.22 35.47
N LEU A 347 -19.44 -5.24 35.25
CA LEU A 347 -19.01 -4.30 36.30
C LEU A 347 -20.17 -3.42 36.79
N PHE A 348 -21.03 -2.93 35.90
CA PHE A 348 -22.24 -2.19 36.30
C PHE A 348 -23.21 -3.07 37.10
N LEU A 349 -23.51 -4.27 36.62
CA LEU A 349 -24.36 -5.22 37.35
C LEU A 349 -23.80 -5.58 38.73
N TYR A 350 -22.48 -5.78 38.82
CA TYR A 350 -21.81 -6.06 40.08
C TYR A 350 -21.92 -4.88 41.05
N LYS A 351 -21.68 -3.66 40.57
CA LYS A 351 -21.84 -2.43 41.35
C LYS A 351 -23.25 -2.29 41.89
N ASP A 352 -24.27 -2.57 41.08
CA ASP A 352 -25.67 -2.52 41.51
C ASP A 352 -26.01 -3.63 42.51
N HIS A 353 -25.51 -4.85 42.31
CA HIS A 353 -25.69 -5.97 43.23
C HIS A 353 -25.18 -5.65 44.64
N ILE A 354 -24.02 -4.99 44.77
CA ILE A 354 -23.42 -4.68 46.07
C ILE A 354 -23.97 -3.41 46.74
N LYS A 355 -24.52 -2.46 45.97
CA LYS A 355 -24.88 -1.10 46.43
C LYS A 355 -25.93 -1.07 47.55
N ALA A 356 -26.78 -2.10 47.64
CA ALA A 356 -27.86 -2.20 48.62
C ALA A 356 -27.61 -3.22 49.73
N LEU A 357 -26.44 -3.86 49.81
CA LEU A 357 -26.17 -4.94 50.76
C LEU A 357 -25.24 -4.50 51.90
N LEU A 358 -25.46 -5.06 53.09
CA LEU A 358 -24.47 -5.06 54.17
C LEU A 358 -23.50 -6.19 53.91
N LEU A 359 -22.33 -5.88 53.34
CA LEU A 359 -21.30 -6.86 53.08
C LEU A 359 -20.38 -7.01 54.29
N PHE A 360 -19.89 -8.20 54.58
CA PHE A 360 -18.88 -8.38 55.62
C PHE A 360 -17.76 -9.30 55.17
N ASP A 361 -16.58 -9.07 55.71
CA ASP A 361 -15.45 -9.99 55.62
C ASP A 361 -14.85 -10.25 57.01
N ASP A 362 -13.60 -10.72 57.07
CA ASP A 362 -12.93 -11.05 58.31
C ASP A 362 -12.58 -9.83 59.18
N ARG A 363 -12.63 -8.61 58.62
CA ARG A 363 -12.15 -7.38 59.25
C ARG A 363 -13.27 -6.37 59.52
N ALA A 364 -14.21 -6.22 58.59
CA ALA A 364 -15.17 -5.12 58.64
C ALA A 364 -16.53 -5.46 58.02
N ILE A 365 -17.52 -4.62 58.33
CA ILE A 365 -18.78 -4.50 57.60
C ILE A 365 -18.66 -3.33 56.63
N TYR A 366 -19.17 -3.50 55.42
CA TYR A 366 -19.19 -2.53 54.33
C TYR A 366 -20.62 -2.19 53.94
N PHE A 367 -20.88 -0.91 53.74
CA PHE A 367 -22.12 -0.43 53.14
C PHE A 367 -21.80 0.76 52.24
N LYS A 368 -22.16 0.65 50.95
CA LYS A 368 -21.78 1.64 49.93
C LYS A 368 -20.25 1.86 49.93
N ASN A 369 -19.79 3.06 50.28
CA ASN A 369 -18.37 3.43 50.31
C ASN A 369 -17.78 3.47 51.73
N ASN A 370 -18.56 3.11 52.75
CA ASN A 370 -18.15 3.20 54.15
C ASN A 370 -17.87 1.80 54.72
N SER A 371 -16.97 1.73 55.70
CA SER A 371 -16.64 0.49 56.42
C SER A 371 -16.46 0.72 57.91
N VAL A 372 -16.82 -0.28 58.72
CA VAL A 372 -16.60 -0.27 60.17
C VAL A 372 -15.96 -1.58 60.60
N GLU A 373 -14.92 -1.50 61.43
CA GLU A 373 -14.22 -2.69 61.93
C GLU A 373 -15.09 -3.47 62.93
N ILE A 374 -14.95 -4.80 62.87
CA ILE A 374 -15.69 -5.72 63.75
C ILE A 374 -14.75 -6.60 64.56
N SER A 375 -15.12 -6.82 65.81
CA SER A 375 -14.47 -7.77 66.71
C SER A 375 -14.83 -9.21 66.35
N SER A 376 -14.07 -10.15 66.93
CA SER A 376 -14.30 -11.59 66.75
C SER A 376 -15.69 -12.06 67.24
N LYS A 377 -16.25 -11.42 68.26
CA LYS A 377 -17.60 -11.71 68.78
C LYS A 377 -18.68 -11.19 67.82
N GLU A 378 -18.53 -9.96 67.34
CA GLU A 378 -19.44 -9.35 66.36
C GLU A 378 -19.43 -10.13 65.05
N LYS A 379 -18.27 -10.58 64.57
CA LYS A 379 -18.15 -11.45 63.40
C LYS A 379 -18.98 -12.73 63.53
N LYS A 380 -18.88 -13.43 64.66
CA LYS A 380 -19.67 -14.65 64.92
C LYS A 380 -21.16 -14.37 64.91
N PHE A 381 -21.57 -13.25 65.51
CA PHE A 381 -22.95 -12.79 65.53
C PHE A 381 -23.48 -12.49 64.12
N ILE A 382 -22.72 -11.72 63.32
CA ILE A 382 -23.06 -11.36 61.93
C ILE A 382 -23.12 -12.59 61.03
N LYS A 383 -22.18 -13.52 61.17
CA LYS A 383 -22.17 -14.77 60.40
C LYS A 383 -23.45 -15.59 60.65
N ILE A 384 -23.86 -15.75 61.91
CA ILE A 384 -25.09 -16.50 62.25
C ILE A 384 -26.33 -15.80 61.70
N LEU A 385 -26.38 -14.47 61.76
CA LEU A 385 -27.46 -13.68 61.16
C LEU A 385 -27.52 -13.80 59.63
N SER A 386 -26.36 -13.86 58.97
CA SER A 386 -26.25 -14.05 57.51
C SER A 386 -26.80 -15.41 57.07
N GLU A 387 -26.57 -16.47 57.87
CA GLU A 387 -26.99 -17.83 57.55
C GLU A 387 -28.47 -18.11 57.91
N ASN A 388 -28.97 -17.57 59.04
CA ASN A 388 -30.26 -17.99 59.60
C ASN A 388 -31.33 -16.88 59.66
N ASN A 389 -31.02 -15.65 59.22
CA ASN A 389 -31.87 -14.44 59.27
C ASN A 389 -32.31 -13.97 60.67
N PHE A 390 -32.13 -14.79 61.72
CA PHE A 390 -32.37 -14.44 63.11
C PHE A 390 -31.37 -15.15 64.03
N ILE A 391 -31.24 -14.66 65.26
CA ILE A 391 -30.43 -15.28 66.30
C ILE A 391 -31.14 -15.18 67.66
N SER A 392 -31.20 -16.28 68.39
CA SER A 392 -31.87 -16.30 69.71
C SER A 392 -31.04 -15.59 70.79
N ALA A 393 -31.72 -15.06 71.81
CA ALA A 393 -31.05 -14.46 72.97
C ALA A 393 -30.07 -15.42 73.67
N SER A 394 -30.37 -16.73 73.69
CA SER A 394 -29.47 -17.76 74.23
C SER A 394 -28.18 -17.89 73.42
N GLN A 395 -28.29 -17.89 72.09
CA GLN A 395 -27.14 -17.95 71.19
C GLN A 395 -26.26 -16.70 71.32
N ILE A 396 -26.86 -15.51 71.43
CA ILE A 396 -26.11 -14.27 71.65
C ILE A 396 -25.34 -14.33 72.97
N ASN A 397 -25.97 -14.77 74.06
CA ASN A 397 -25.30 -14.87 75.36
C ASN A 397 -24.05 -15.77 75.28
N LYS A 398 -24.12 -16.89 74.54
CA LYS A 398 -22.98 -17.80 74.30
C LYS A 398 -21.84 -17.15 73.50
N ILE A 399 -22.16 -16.19 72.62
CA ILE A 399 -21.16 -15.41 71.85
C ILE A 399 -20.47 -14.37 72.75
N ILE A 400 -21.25 -13.73 73.62
CA ILE A 400 -20.78 -12.63 74.46
C ILE A 400 -19.88 -13.12 75.61
N THR A 401 -20.25 -14.19 76.31
CA THR A 401 -19.53 -14.67 77.50
C THR A 401 -19.68 -16.17 77.74
N SER A 402 -18.62 -16.79 78.26
CA SER A 402 -18.60 -18.19 78.73
C SER A 402 -18.87 -18.34 80.22
N LYS A 403 -19.09 -17.23 80.95
CA LYS A 403 -19.32 -17.21 82.40
C LYS A 403 -20.80 -17.37 82.74
N ASN A 404 -21.09 -18.07 83.84
CA ASN A 404 -22.45 -18.24 84.37
C ASN A 404 -22.87 -16.99 85.15
N TYR A 405 -23.68 -16.15 84.52
CA TYR A 405 -24.25 -14.95 85.13
C TYR A 405 -25.74 -15.10 85.41
N SER A 406 -26.27 -14.26 86.32
CA SER A 406 -27.71 -14.17 86.54
C SER A 406 -28.45 -13.71 85.29
N LYS A 407 -29.73 -14.07 85.17
CA LYS A 407 -30.57 -13.75 84.00
C LYS A 407 -30.66 -12.24 83.71
N SER A 408 -30.68 -11.42 84.77
CA SER A 408 -30.70 -9.95 84.64
C SER A 408 -29.38 -9.42 84.10
N HIS A 409 -28.24 -9.92 84.59
CA HIS A 409 -26.92 -9.49 84.14
C HIS A 409 -26.64 -9.90 82.69
N LEU A 410 -26.99 -11.12 82.27
CA LEU A 410 -26.92 -11.54 80.86
C LEU A 410 -27.78 -10.68 79.94
N THR A 411 -28.93 -10.22 80.43
CA THR A 411 -29.80 -9.32 79.67
C THR A 411 -29.17 -7.94 79.52
N SER A 412 -28.52 -7.42 80.57
CA SER A 412 -27.79 -6.15 80.51
C SER A 412 -26.66 -6.18 79.50
N ILE A 413 -25.77 -7.18 79.57
CA ILE A 413 -24.62 -7.28 78.66
C ILE A 413 -25.10 -7.51 77.21
N ARG A 414 -26.17 -8.31 77.01
CA ARG A 414 -26.75 -8.49 75.67
C ARG A 414 -27.28 -7.17 75.10
N ASN A 415 -27.97 -6.37 75.91
CA ASN A 415 -28.48 -5.07 75.46
C ASN A 415 -27.32 -4.13 75.09
N GLU A 416 -26.25 -4.10 75.89
CA GLU A 416 -25.04 -3.32 75.60
C GLU A 416 -24.38 -3.75 74.28
N PHE A 417 -24.21 -5.06 74.06
CA PHE A 417 -23.67 -5.62 72.81
C PHE A 417 -24.53 -5.27 71.58
N ILE A 418 -25.85 -5.33 71.70
CA ILE A 418 -26.77 -4.96 70.61
C ILE A 418 -26.74 -3.45 70.36
N LEU A 419 -26.59 -2.62 71.41
CA LEU A 419 -26.42 -1.18 71.27
C LEU A 419 -25.11 -0.83 70.57
N GLU A 420 -24.00 -1.50 70.90
CA GLU A 420 -22.71 -1.31 70.24
C GLU A 420 -22.79 -1.64 68.74
N ILE A 421 -23.37 -2.79 68.38
CA ILE A 421 -23.58 -3.18 66.98
C ILE A 421 -24.48 -2.17 66.25
N ASN A 422 -25.57 -1.74 66.88
CA ASN A 422 -26.46 -0.76 66.28
C ASN A 422 -25.79 0.61 66.11
N SER A 423 -24.89 1.01 67.01
CA SER A 423 -24.08 2.23 66.86
C SER A 423 -23.18 2.13 65.62
N LYS A 424 -22.45 1.03 65.46
CA LYS A 424 -21.60 0.80 64.28
C LYS A 424 -22.40 0.76 62.98
N LEU A 425 -23.59 0.16 63.00
CA LEU A 425 -24.49 0.13 61.84
C LEU A 425 -25.15 1.48 61.57
N TYR A 426 -25.38 2.29 62.61
CA TYR A 426 -25.85 3.67 62.46
C TYR A 426 -24.82 4.52 61.73
N ASP A 427 -23.55 4.40 62.09
CA ASP A 427 -22.46 5.12 61.41
C ASP A 427 -22.34 4.73 59.92
N LEU A 428 -22.67 3.47 59.58
CA LEU A 428 -22.68 2.99 58.21
C LEU A 428 -23.94 3.35 57.41
N THR A 429 -25.12 3.24 58.00
CA THR A 429 -26.41 3.25 57.28
C THR A 429 -27.28 4.46 57.59
N GLY A 430 -26.98 5.22 58.65
CA GLY A 430 -27.80 6.31 59.18
C GLY A 430 -29.05 5.85 59.94
N ARG A 431 -29.22 4.53 60.18
CA ARG A 431 -30.42 3.96 60.81
C ARG A 431 -30.18 3.57 62.26
N LYS A 432 -31.01 4.11 63.17
CA LYS A 432 -30.82 3.99 64.62
C LYS A 432 -30.90 2.54 65.13
N ASN A 433 -31.80 1.72 64.58
CA ASN A 433 -32.02 0.34 65.03
C ASN A 433 -31.97 -0.62 63.83
N SER A 434 -30.77 -1.05 63.43
CA SER A 434 -30.58 -1.98 62.30
C SER A 434 -30.81 -3.43 62.70
N VAL A 435 -30.48 -3.78 63.95
CA VAL A 435 -30.78 -5.05 64.61
C VAL A 435 -31.92 -4.81 65.61
N ILE A 436 -33.03 -5.52 65.42
CA ILE A 436 -34.25 -5.37 66.22
C ILE A 436 -34.57 -6.65 66.98
N GLU A 437 -35.08 -6.48 68.20
CA GLU A 437 -35.61 -7.58 69.01
C GLU A 437 -36.96 -8.05 68.44
N THR A 438 -37.15 -9.36 68.34
CA THR A 438 -38.35 -10.01 67.84
C THR A 438 -38.62 -11.32 68.59
N LYS A 439 -39.74 -11.98 68.29
CA LYS A 439 -40.06 -13.32 68.84
C LYS A 439 -39.44 -14.39 67.95
N HIS A 440 -38.95 -15.47 68.55
CA HIS A 440 -38.39 -16.58 67.80
C HIS A 440 -39.48 -17.25 66.93
N PRO A 441 -39.23 -17.52 65.63
CA PRO A 441 -40.26 -18.00 64.70
C PRO A 441 -40.98 -19.28 65.15
N ASN A 442 -40.26 -20.19 65.80
CA ASN A 442 -40.79 -21.49 66.24
C ASN A 442 -41.25 -21.51 67.71
N ASP A 443 -40.91 -20.50 68.52
CA ASP A 443 -41.33 -20.42 69.93
C ASP A 443 -41.43 -18.97 70.39
N ASN A 444 -42.66 -18.46 70.44
CA ASN A 444 -42.96 -17.07 70.80
C ASN A 444 -42.51 -16.66 72.22
N ARG A 445 -42.11 -17.61 73.07
CA ARG A 445 -41.59 -17.35 74.43
C ARG A 445 -40.10 -16.98 74.42
N ILE A 446 -39.39 -17.27 73.33
CA ILE A 446 -37.96 -17.00 73.18
C ILE A 446 -37.76 -15.66 72.48
N LYS A 447 -36.98 -14.78 73.09
CA LYS A 447 -36.51 -13.55 72.44
C LYS A 447 -35.47 -13.89 71.37
N ALA A 448 -35.63 -13.30 70.19
CA ALA A 448 -34.70 -13.39 69.07
C ALA A 448 -34.36 -11.99 68.56
N TYR A 449 -33.32 -11.90 67.74
CA TYR A 449 -32.90 -10.66 67.10
C TYR A 449 -32.75 -10.91 65.60
N LYS A 450 -33.21 -9.95 64.79
CA LYS A 450 -33.10 -9.99 63.33
C LYS A 450 -32.68 -8.63 62.80
N THR A 451 -32.17 -8.59 61.57
CA THR A 451 -31.89 -7.32 60.88
C THR A 451 -33.17 -6.79 60.22
N ASP A 452 -33.47 -5.51 60.40
CA ASP A 452 -34.69 -4.89 59.87
C ASP A 452 -34.64 -4.75 58.34
N VAL A 453 -33.46 -4.51 57.77
CA VAL A 453 -33.28 -4.34 56.31
C VAL A 453 -31.87 -4.78 55.91
N ASN A 454 -31.75 -5.40 54.73
CA ASN A 454 -30.51 -5.92 54.13
C ASN A 454 -29.83 -6.99 54.99
N SER A 455 -30.17 -8.26 54.74
CA SER A 455 -29.46 -9.40 55.32
C SER A 455 -27.95 -9.24 55.08
N PHE A 456 -27.15 -9.42 56.12
CA PHE A 456 -25.70 -9.50 55.97
C PHE A 456 -25.34 -10.55 54.91
N LYS A 457 -24.49 -10.20 53.96
CA LYS A 457 -23.95 -11.13 52.97
C LYS A 457 -22.42 -11.13 53.03
N PRO A 458 -21.76 -12.28 52.83
CA PRO A 458 -20.31 -12.31 52.71
C PRO A 458 -19.89 -11.48 51.48
N LYS A 459 -18.78 -10.76 51.60
CA LYS A 459 -18.20 -9.99 50.50
C LYS A 459 -17.72 -10.93 49.40
N THR A 460 -18.42 -10.95 48.27
CA THR A 460 -18.05 -11.72 47.07
C THR A 460 -17.09 -10.91 46.20
N SER A 461 -16.07 -11.54 45.61
CA SER A 461 -15.20 -10.84 44.63
C SER A 461 -15.92 -10.68 43.29
N PHE A 462 -15.49 -9.70 42.49
CA PHE A 462 -16.02 -9.50 41.13
C PHE A 462 -15.87 -10.77 40.27
N ILE A 463 -14.71 -11.44 40.33
CA ILE A 463 -14.46 -12.70 39.61
C ILE A 463 -15.50 -13.75 40.02
N LYS A 464 -15.76 -13.91 41.32
CA LYS A 464 -16.75 -14.87 41.81
C LYS A 464 -18.15 -14.53 41.31
N PHE A 465 -18.54 -13.25 41.34
CA PHE A 465 -19.83 -12.79 40.81
C PHE A 465 -19.98 -12.99 39.29
N VAL A 466 -18.89 -12.87 38.53
CA VAL A 466 -18.91 -13.09 37.07
C VAL A 466 -19.09 -14.57 36.72
N PHE A 467 -18.50 -15.48 37.52
CA PHE A 467 -18.47 -16.92 37.25
C PHE A 467 -19.42 -17.76 38.14
N GLU A 468 -20.11 -17.16 39.10
CA GLU A 468 -21.27 -17.76 39.77
C GLU A 468 -22.45 -17.71 38.80
N ILE A 469 -22.63 -18.79 38.04
CA ILE A 469 -23.89 -19.16 37.39
C ILE A 469 -24.74 -19.91 38.41
#